data_AF-A0A9E5EV39-F1
#
_entry.id   AF-A0A9E5EV39-F1
#
_cell.length_a   1.000
_cell.length_b   1.000
_cell.length_c   1.000
_cell.angle_alpha   90.00
_cell.angle_beta   90.00
_cell.angle_gamma   90.00
#
_symmetry.space_group_name_H-M   'P 1'
#
loop_
_entity.id
_entity.type
_entity.pdbx_description
1 polymer ?
#
loop_
_entity_poly.entity_id
_entity_poly.type
_entity_poly.pdbx_seq_one_letter_code
_entity_poly.pdbx_strand_id
1 'polypeptide(L)'
;MISFLKAKALKKLALLTMGTMFCLFTDAPVNAAEKEPFTPLGAPSCASAACHNQNLGKGIPFSEYTTWTGFDPHHKAYEVLFNPRSDRIVKNLYNTGAGSAGATQLCLNCHSSNQGKSEHAGPGFTLTEGVGCESCHGASSGYISIHFTEKFKKLSSQEKEKEHGLTNTKDLSSRNKMCADCHVGNAKKGMEVNHDLIAAGHPRLNFELSAYSAQYPKHWKMSDELKRLPDFNAKAWAIGQIESSKVALQLLEDRTTGLHGVDGKKSLWPEFTEFDCFSCHKDLKLNSRKYQGGYSNKPGSLPWGGWFNGNALKL
;
A
#
# COMPACT_ATOMS: atom_id res chain seq x y z
N MET A 1 -8.09 -76.03 50.89
CA MET A 1 -7.56 -76.04 49.51
C MET A 1 -8.17 -74.87 48.76
N ILE A 2 -7.31 -74.19 48.01
CA ILE A 2 -7.40 -72.81 47.54
C ILE A 2 -8.50 -72.65 46.48
N SER A 3 -9.34 -71.62 46.59
CA SER A 3 -10.05 -71.10 45.43
C SER A 3 -10.14 -69.57 45.47
N PHE A 4 -9.70 -68.99 44.36
CA PHE A 4 -9.63 -67.57 44.04
C PHE A 4 -11.02 -66.95 43.92
N LEU A 5 -11.15 -65.66 44.27
CA LEU A 5 -11.70 -64.60 43.40
C LEU A 5 -11.84 -63.29 44.21
N LYS A 6 -11.09 -62.27 43.80
CA LYS A 6 -11.16 -60.90 44.34
C LYS A 6 -12.44 -60.23 43.84
N ALA A 7 -13.35 -59.90 44.75
CA ALA A 7 -14.47 -59.00 44.51
C ALA A 7 -14.17 -57.60 45.07
N LYS A 8 -14.30 -56.59 44.21
CA LYS A 8 -14.43 -55.18 44.56
C LYS A 8 -15.74 -54.99 45.35
N ALA A 9 -15.70 -54.26 46.47
CA ALA A 9 -16.72 -53.27 46.83
C ALA A 9 -16.42 -52.62 48.19
N LEU A 10 -16.91 -51.38 48.31
CA LEU A 10 -17.16 -50.60 49.54
C LEU A 10 -15.96 -49.84 50.14
N LYS A 11 -15.96 -48.53 49.89
CA LYS A 11 -16.04 -47.56 50.97
C LYS A 11 -17.01 -46.42 50.63
N LYS A 12 -18.09 -46.39 51.41
CA LYS A 12 -19.01 -45.27 51.64
C LYS A 12 -18.22 -44.07 52.22
N LEU A 13 -18.65 -42.83 51.95
CA LEU A 13 -19.42 -41.96 52.88
C LEU A 13 -19.18 -40.45 52.62
N ALA A 14 -20.19 -39.63 53.01
CA ALA A 14 -20.25 -38.15 53.11
C ALA A 14 -20.60 -37.43 51.79
N LEU A 15 -21.85 -37.03 51.50
CA LEU A 15 -22.87 -36.24 52.20
C LEU A 15 -22.59 -34.72 52.22
N LEU A 16 -23.37 -34.03 51.37
CA LEU A 16 -24.00 -32.71 51.52
C LEU A 16 -23.20 -31.40 51.39
N THR A 17 -23.87 -30.48 50.68
CA THR A 17 -23.83 -29.01 50.73
C THR A 17 -22.63 -28.27 50.12
N MET A 18 -22.79 -27.86 48.85
CA MET A 18 -22.60 -26.47 48.43
C MET A 18 -23.32 -26.26 47.10
N GLY A 19 -24.49 -25.61 47.15
CA GLY A 19 -25.17 -25.13 45.96
C GLY A 19 -24.38 -23.97 45.37
N THR A 20 -23.45 -24.26 44.46
CA THR A 20 -22.92 -23.28 43.53
C THR A 20 -23.95 -23.07 42.43
N MET A 21 -24.72 -21.98 42.55
CA MET A 21 -25.44 -21.38 41.44
C MET A 21 -24.41 -20.96 40.39
N PHE A 22 -24.09 -21.86 39.48
CA PHE A 22 -23.28 -21.58 38.31
C PHE A 22 -24.15 -20.78 37.36
N CYS A 23 -24.22 -19.46 37.56
CA CYS A 23 -24.70 -18.54 36.54
C CYS A 23 -23.77 -18.72 35.34
N LEU A 24 -24.23 -19.47 34.35
CA LEU A 24 -23.68 -19.46 33.01
C LEU A 24 -23.89 -18.05 32.46
N PHE A 25 -22.94 -17.15 32.73
CA PHE A 25 -22.75 -15.97 31.91
C PHE A 25 -22.22 -16.48 30.56
N THR A 26 -23.15 -16.78 29.65
CA THR A 26 -22.82 -16.83 28.23
C THR A 26 -22.56 -15.39 27.81
N ASP A 27 -21.31 -14.95 27.92
CA ASP A 27 -20.84 -13.77 27.19
C ASP A 27 -20.91 -14.14 25.71
N ALA A 28 -22.07 -13.93 25.11
CA ALA A 28 -22.18 -13.87 23.66
C ALA A 28 -21.21 -12.77 23.22
N PRO A 29 -20.26 -13.04 22.32
CA PRO A 29 -19.41 -11.99 21.80
C PRO A 29 -20.35 -10.96 21.18
N VAL A 30 -20.41 -9.78 21.79
CA VAL A 30 -20.98 -8.60 21.15
C VAL A 30 -20.00 -8.30 20.01
N ASN A 31 -20.27 -8.89 18.84
CA ASN A 31 -19.66 -8.44 17.60
C ASN A 31 -20.11 -6.98 17.46
N ALA A 32 -19.25 -6.06 17.88
CA ALA A 32 -19.36 -4.67 17.46
C ALA A 32 -19.44 -4.74 15.94
N ALA A 33 -20.57 -4.35 15.36
CA ALA A 33 -20.72 -4.29 13.92
C ALA A 33 -19.53 -3.47 13.39
N GLU A 34 -18.65 -4.12 12.62
CA GLU A 34 -17.55 -3.42 11.98
C GLU A 34 -18.18 -2.30 11.15
N LYS A 35 -17.71 -1.07 11.35
CA LYS A 35 -18.22 0.08 10.60
C LYS A 35 -17.99 -0.21 9.12
N GLU A 36 -19.08 -0.23 8.35
CA GLU A 36 -19.02 -0.44 6.90
C GLU A 36 -17.94 0.47 6.28
N PRO A 37 -17.10 -0.05 5.38
CA PRO A 37 -16.02 0.72 4.79
C PRO A 37 -16.59 1.87 3.94
N PHE A 38 -15.85 2.98 3.90
CA PHE A 38 -16.21 4.10 3.02
C PHE A 38 -16.15 3.68 1.54
N THR A 39 -17.06 4.23 0.75
CA THR A 39 -17.27 3.92 -0.67
C THR A 39 -16.49 4.93 -1.52
N PRO A 40 -15.57 4.49 -2.41
CA PRO A 40 -14.98 5.38 -3.40
C PRO A 40 -16.04 5.78 -4.43
N LEU A 41 -16.15 7.06 -4.75
CA LEU A 41 -17.15 7.59 -5.68
C LEU A 41 -16.60 7.88 -7.08
N GLY A 42 -15.28 7.82 -7.25
CA GLY A 42 -14.55 8.14 -8.48
C GLY A 42 -14.19 9.61 -8.60
N ALA A 43 -13.15 9.90 -9.38
CA ALA A 43 -12.65 11.25 -9.64
C ALA A 43 -13.72 12.24 -10.15
N PRO A 44 -14.72 11.86 -10.98
CA PRO A 44 -15.78 12.77 -11.41
C PRO A 44 -16.57 13.41 -10.26
N SER A 45 -16.68 12.76 -9.11
CA SER A 45 -17.34 13.33 -7.92
C SER A 45 -16.66 14.59 -7.40
N CYS A 46 -15.36 14.75 -7.68
CA CYS A 46 -14.55 15.90 -7.31
C CYS A 46 -14.54 17.00 -8.40
N ALA A 47 -14.92 16.65 -9.63
CA ALA A 47 -14.54 17.34 -10.85
C ALA A 47 -15.54 18.41 -11.34
N SER A 48 -16.46 18.85 -10.51
CA SER A 48 -17.36 19.95 -10.88
C SER A 48 -16.59 21.28 -10.92
N ALA A 49 -17.02 22.21 -11.78
CA ALA A 49 -16.40 23.53 -11.88
C ALA A 49 -16.52 24.34 -10.57
N ALA A 50 -17.54 24.09 -9.75
CA ALA A 50 -17.67 24.70 -8.43
C ALA A 50 -16.73 24.08 -7.37
N CYS A 51 -16.15 22.92 -7.67
CA CYS A 51 -15.25 22.18 -6.79
C CYS A 51 -13.81 22.21 -7.34
N HIS A 52 -13.20 21.05 -7.63
CA HIS A 52 -11.78 20.92 -7.93
C HIS A 52 -11.46 21.00 -9.44
N ASN A 53 -12.34 21.59 -10.25
CA ASN A 53 -12.18 21.68 -11.71
C ASN A 53 -12.56 23.05 -12.31
N GLN A 54 -12.15 24.15 -11.67
CA GLN A 54 -12.26 25.50 -12.23
C GLN A 54 -11.37 25.72 -13.47
N ASN A 55 -10.42 24.81 -13.71
CA ASN A 55 -9.56 24.81 -14.90
C ASN A 55 -8.76 26.12 -15.08
N LEU A 56 -8.27 26.68 -13.97
CA LEU A 56 -7.47 27.92 -13.96
C LEU A 56 -6.02 27.69 -14.38
N GLY A 57 -5.54 26.45 -14.32
CA GLY A 57 -4.18 26.06 -14.73
C GLY A 57 -3.53 25.07 -13.76
N LYS A 58 -2.38 24.53 -14.18
CA LYS A 58 -1.61 23.53 -13.42
C LYS A 58 -1.21 24.06 -12.04
N GLY A 59 -1.55 23.31 -10.99
CA GLY A 59 -1.18 23.61 -9.60
C GLY A 59 -1.86 24.85 -9.00
N ILE A 60 -2.84 25.40 -9.69
CA ILE A 60 -3.69 26.47 -9.15
C ILE A 60 -4.81 25.81 -8.32
N PRO A 61 -5.10 26.30 -7.11
CA PRO A 61 -6.19 25.76 -6.30
C PRO A 61 -7.52 25.76 -7.04
N PHE A 62 -8.37 24.79 -6.70
CA PHE A 62 -9.62 24.51 -7.41
C PHE A 62 -9.41 24.00 -8.85
N SER A 63 -8.16 23.73 -9.27
CA SER A 63 -7.83 23.11 -10.57
C SER A 63 -7.07 21.80 -10.38
N GLU A 64 -7.29 21.12 -9.25
CA GLU A 64 -6.64 19.85 -8.92
C GLU A 64 -7.02 18.76 -9.92
N TYR A 65 -8.28 18.68 -10.36
CA TYR A 65 -8.72 17.74 -11.38
C TYR A 65 -8.04 18.00 -12.74
N THR A 66 -7.92 19.27 -13.15
CA THR A 66 -7.17 19.66 -14.35
C THR A 66 -5.69 19.30 -14.23
N THR A 67 -5.11 19.54 -13.05
CA THR A 67 -3.69 19.22 -12.78
C THR A 67 -3.46 17.72 -12.89
N TRP A 68 -4.36 16.93 -12.31
CA TRP A 68 -4.33 15.48 -12.35
C TRP A 68 -4.49 14.93 -13.77
N THR A 69 -5.59 15.26 -14.45
CA THR A 69 -5.87 14.75 -15.81
C THR A 69 -4.83 15.20 -16.85
N GLY A 70 -4.33 16.43 -16.74
CA GLY A 70 -3.44 17.00 -17.74
C GLY A 70 -1.95 16.71 -17.53
N PHE A 71 -1.51 16.51 -16.27
CA PHE A 71 -0.09 16.55 -15.94
C PHE A 71 0.37 15.47 -14.97
N ASP A 72 -0.53 14.75 -14.32
CA ASP A 72 -0.17 13.71 -13.35
C ASP A 72 -0.04 12.33 -14.03
N PRO A 73 1.13 11.67 -13.96
CA PRO A 73 1.29 10.32 -14.52
C PRO A 73 0.36 9.29 -13.87
N HIS A 74 -0.12 9.53 -12.65
CA HIS A 74 -1.05 8.62 -11.97
C HIS A 74 -2.38 8.46 -12.73
N HIS A 75 -2.88 9.50 -13.39
CA HIS A 75 -4.07 9.40 -14.23
C HIS A 75 -3.90 8.39 -15.38
N LYS A 76 -2.67 8.27 -15.90
CA LYS A 76 -2.34 7.35 -17.00
C LYS A 76 -1.96 5.95 -16.54
N ALA A 77 -2.02 5.66 -15.24
CA ALA A 77 -1.56 4.39 -14.69
C ALA A 77 -2.31 3.19 -15.28
N TYR A 78 -3.61 3.29 -15.51
CA TYR A 78 -4.37 2.21 -16.13
C TYR A 78 -4.01 2.05 -17.63
N GLU A 79 -3.83 3.16 -18.33
CA GLU A 79 -3.47 3.18 -19.76
C GLU A 79 -2.17 2.41 -20.04
N VAL A 80 -1.17 2.52 -19.15
CA VAL A 80 0.11 1.82 -19.36
C VAL A 80 -0.03 0.29 -19.36
N LEU A 81 -1.12 -0.26 -18.83
CA LEU A 81 -1.39 -1.70 -18.83
C LEU A 81 -1.71 -2.27 -20.22
N PHE A 82 -1.87 -1.42 -21.24
CA PHE A 82 -2.21 -1.81 -22.61
C PHE A 82 -1.08 -1.58 -23.62
N ASN A 83 0.14 -1.32 -23.13
CA ASN A 83 1.31 -1.13 -24.00
C ASN A 83 2.05 -2.47 -24.26
N PRO A 84 2.94 -2.53 -25.28
CA PRO A 84 3.67 -3.76 -25.62
C PRO A 84 4.58 -4.31 -24.50
N ARG A 85 5.00 -3.47 -23.54
CA ARG A 85 5.77 -3.93 -22.38
C ARG A 85 4.85 -4.69 -21.42
N SER A 86 3.66 -4.19 -21.15
CA SER A 86 2.67 -4.83 -20.28
C SER A 86 2.20 -6.16 -20.84
N ASP A 87 1.94 -6.24 -22.16
CA ASP A 87 1.62 -7.51 -22.83
C ASP A 87 2.75 -8.54 -22.68
N ARG A 88 4.00 -8.09 -22.81
CA ARG A 88 5.17 -8.96 -22.62
C ARG A 88 5.29 -9.45 -21.17
N ILE A 89 5.03 -8.59 -20.19
CA ILE A 89 5.06 -8.96 -18.77
C ILE A 89 4.04 -10.08 -18.51
N VAL A 90 2.79 -9.89 -18.93
CA VAL A 90 1.73 -10.89 -18.77
C VAL A 90 2.09 -12.20 -19.47
N LYS A 91 2.59 -12.12 -20.72
CA LYS A 91 3.05 -13.31 -21.45
C LYS A 91 4.15 -14.06 -20.71
N ASN A 92 5.11 -13.35 -20.11
CA ASN A 92 6.22 -13.97 -19.39
C ASN A 92 5.80 -14.56 -18.04
N LEU A 93 4.85 -13.94 -17.34
CA LEU A 93 4.35 -14.41 -16.04
C LEU A 93 3.40 -15.60 -16.16
N TYR A 94 2.51 -15.56 -17.15
CA TYR A 94 1.36 -16.46 -17.22
C TYR A 94 1.37 -17.37 -18.43
N ASN A 95 2.38 -17.26 -19.31
CA ASN A 95 2.37 -17.84 -20.65
C ASN A 95 1.16 -17.33 -21.48
N THR A 96 0.78 -18.06 -22.52
CA THR A 96 -0.39 -17.74 -23.34
C THR A 96 -1.67 -18.11 -22.58
N GLY A 97 -2.46 -17.13 -22.12
CA GLY A 97 -3.81 -17.39 -21.58
C GLY A 97 -4.39 -16.39 -20.58
N ALA A 98 -3.61 -15.48 -19.99
CA ALA A 98 -4.07 -14.63 -18.87
C ALA A 98 -4.79 -13.32 -19.24
N GLY A 99 -5.12 -13.10 -20.52
CA GLY A 99 -5.73 -11.84 -20.96
C GLY A 99 -4.72 -10.67 -20.97
N SER A 100 -5.20 -9.43 -20.83
CA SER A 100 -4.36 -8.23 -20.76
C SER A 100 -4.03 -7.86 -19.32
N ALA A 101 -2.94 -7.10 -19.10
CA ALA A 101 -2.58 -6.63 -17.76
C ALA A 101 -3.70 -5.80 -17.12
N GLY A 102 -4.46 -5.05 -17.93
CA GLY A 102 -5.63 -4.27 -17.50
C GLY A 102 -6.82 -5.11 -17.00
N ALA A 103 -6.78 -6.43 -17.17
CA ALA A 103 -7.75 -7.37 -16.62
C ALA A 103 -7.16 -8.24 -15.49
N THR A 104 -5.88 -8.05 -15.13
CA THR A 104 -5.20 -8.83 -14.10
C THR A 104 -5.20 -8.09 -12.77
N GLN A 105 -5.74 -8.71 -11.71
CA GLN A 105 -5.84 -8.11 -10.38
C GLN A 105 -4.48 -7.65 -9.83
N LEU A 106 -3.41 -8.45 -10.04
CA LEU A 106 -2.04 -8.07 -9.66
C LEU A 106 -1.64 -6.68 -10.19
N CYS A 107 -1.97 -6.39 -11.44
CA CYS A 107 -1.63 -5.11 -12.07
C CYS A 107 -2.55 -3.98 -11.56
N LEU A 108 -3.85 -4.28 -11.40
CA LEU A 108 -4.85 -3.33 -10.94
C LEU A 108 -4.62 -2.86 -9.50
N ASN A 109 -3.95 -3.66 -8.66
CA ASN A 109 -3.62 -3.28 -7.28
C ASN A 109 -2.87 -1.94 -7.21
N CYS A 110 -1.98 -1.66 -8.18
CA CYS A 110 -1.21 -0.41 -8.22
C CYS A 110 -1.65 0.56 -9.33
N HIS A 111 -2.20 0.05 -10.44
CA HIS A 111 -2.47 0.85 -11.64
C HIS A 111 -3.91 1.36 -11.76
N SER A 112 -4.74 1.12 -10.76
CA SER A 112 -6.11 1.61 -10.71
C SER A 112 -6.50 1.99 -9.27
N SER A 113 -7.33 3.02 -9.13
CA SER A 113 -7.99 3.36 -7.87
C SER A 113 -8.68 2.14 -7.26
N ASN A 114 -8.78 2.12 -5.93
CA ASN A 114 -9.44 1.04 -5.18
C ASN A 114 -8.91 -0.37 -5.53
N GLN A 115 -7.64 -0.49 -5.93
CA GLN A 115 -7.05 -1.76 -6.40
C GLN A 115 -7.84 -2.37 -7.56
N GLY A 116 -8.54 -1.56 -8.35
CA GLY A 116 -9.43 -2.00 -9.43
C GLY A 116 -10.68 -2.78 -9.00
N LYS A 117 -11.08 -2.70 -7.73
CA LYS A 117 -12.33 -3.32 -7.24
C LYS A 117 -13.50 -2.34 -7.44
N SER A 118 -14.56 -2.77 -8.12
CA SER A 118 -15.76 -1.94 -8.36
C SER A 118 -16.98 -2.35 -7.53
N GLU A 119 -16.96 -3.51 -6.87
CA GLU A 119 -18.11 -4.12 -6.17
C GLU A 119 -18.73 -3.22 -5.09
N HIS A 120 -17.95 -2.27 -4.56
CA HIS A 120 -18.37 -1.32 -3.54
C HIS A 120 -18.04 0.12 -3.94
N ALA A 121 -17.99 0.41 -5.25
CA ALA A 121 -17.69 1.74 -5.77
C ALA A 121 -18.96 2.45 -6.25
N GLY A 122 -18.96 3.78 -6.13
CA GLY A 122 -20.02 4.65 -6.61
C GLY A 122 -20.04 4.74 -8.15
N PRO A 123 -21.13 5.28 -8.71
CA PRO A 123 -21.36 5.27 -10.17
C PRO A 123 -20.36 6.10 -10.99
N GLY A 124 -19.59 6.99 -10.35
CA GLY A 124 -18.54 7.77 -11.01
C GLY A 124 -17.19 7.06 -11.09
N PHE A 125 -17.02 5.92 -10.41
CA PHE A 125 -15.76 5.17 -10.41
C PHE A 125 -15.58 4.40 -11.71
N THR A 126 -14.37 4.44 -12.26
CA THR A 126 -13.96 3.63 -13.40
C THR A 126 -12.50 3.23 -13.26
N LEU A 127 -12.17 2.00 -13.67
CA LEU A 127 -10.78 1.53 -13.70
C LEU A 127 -9.88 2.44 -14.54
N THR A 128 -10.46 3.01 -15.61
CA THR A 128 -9.78 3.85 -16.60
C THR A 128 -9.35 5.21 -16.07
N GLU A 129 -9.79 5.60 -14.87
CA GLU A 129 -9.32 6.82 -14.24
C GLU A 129 -7.84 6.71 -13.82
N GLY A 130 -7.29 5.49 -13.76
CA GLY A 130 -5.94 5.24 -13.26
C GLY A 130 -5.90 5.36 -11.74
N VAL A 131 -4.81 5.88 -11.21
CA VAL A 131 -4.69 6.22 -9.78
C VAL A 131 -5.30 7.61 -9.57
N GLY A 132 -6.56 7.62 -9.12
CA GLY A 132 -7.38 8.81 -8.93
C GLY A 132 -7.26 9.46 -7.56
N CYS A 133 -8.05 10.52 -7.34
CA CYS A 133 -8.03 11.36 -6.13
C CYS A 133 -8.12 10.53 -4.84
N GLU A 134 -9.01 9.54 -4.82
CA GLU A 134 -9.33 8.71 -3.65
C GLU A 134 -8.23 7.70 -3.32
N SER A 135 -7.29 7.45 -4.23
CA SER A 135 -6.09 6.65 -3.93
C SER A 135 -5.16 7.39 -2.96
N CYS A 136 -5.21 8.72 -2.93
CA CYS A 136 -4.45 9.54 -1.98
C CYS A 136 -5.31 10.11 -0.84
N HIS A 137 -6.55 10.49 -1.14
CA HIS A 137 -7.42 11.16 -0.16
C HIS A 137 -8.30 10.18 0.63
N GLY A 138 -8.33 8.90 0.25
CA GLY A 138 -9.27 7.92 0.78
C GLY A 138 -10.63 7.98 0.08
N ALA A 139 -11.47 6.98 0.36
CA ALA A 139 -12.81 6.89 -0.21
C ALA A 139 -13.70 8.04 0.26
N SER A 140 -14.34 8.74 -0.69
CA SER A 140 -14.92 10.05 -0.43
C SER A 140 -16.34 10.06 0.12
N SER A 141 -17.05 8.91 0.16
CA SER A 141 -18.45 8.88 0.60
C SER A 141 -18.69 9.49 1.99
N GLY A 142 -17.70 9.40 2.89
CA GLY A 142 -17.78 9.95 4.24
C GLY A 142 -17.54 11.46 4.36
N TYR A 143 -16.94 12.11 3.35
CA TYR A 143 -16.56 13.53 3.41
C TYR A 143 -16.98 14.40 2.21
N ILE A 144 -17.37 13.81 1.07
CA ILE A 144 -17.60 14.55 -0.18
C ILE A 144 -18.61 15.70 -0.02
N SER A 145 -19.67 15.48 0.75
CA SER A 145 -20.77 16.44 0.95
C SER A 145 -20.54 17.43 2.10
N ILE A 146 -19.48 17.26 2.89
CA ILE A 146 -19.27 18.03 4.13
C ILE A 146 -17.89 18.67 4.26
N HIS A 147 -16.90 18.27 3.45
CA HIS A 147 -15.50 18.68 3.62
C HIS A 147 -15.27 20.19 3.51
N PHE A 148 -16.14 20.89 2.78
CA PHE A 148 -16.10 22.34 2.62
C PHE A 148 -16.72 23.11 3.80
N THR A 149 -17.45 22.44 4.70
CA THR A 149 -18.16 23.07 5.83
C THR A 149 -17.19 23.49 6.94
N GLU A 150 -17.52 24.56 7.66
CA GLU A 150 -16.73 25.03 8.80
C GLU A 150 -16.66 23.99 9.94
N LYS A 151 -17.75 23.24 10.16
CA LYS A 151 -17.77 22.16 11.15
C LYS A 151 -16.71 21.10 10.81
N PHE A 152 -16.66 20.65 9.56
CA PHE A 152 -15.69 19.65 9.14
C PHE A 152 -14.25 20.17 9.20
N LYS A 153 -14.01 21.42 8.77
CA LYS A 153 -12.67 22.02 8.80
C LYS A 153 -12.06 22.02 10.21
N LYS A 154 -12.89 22.22 11.26
CA LYS A 154 -12.48 22.22 12.68
C LYS A 154 -12.14 20.84 13.26
N LEU A 155 -12.57 19.75 12.62
CA LEU A 155 -12.18 18.40 13.07
C LEU A 155 -10.67 18.20 12.96
N SER A 156 -10.09 17.47 13.91
CA SER A 156 -8.71 17.01 13.82
C SER A 156 -8.51 16.10 12.61
N SER A 157 -7.27 15.96 12.14
CA SER A 157 -6.97 15.02 11.05
C SER A 157 -7.32 13.57 11.41
N GLN A 158 -7.15 13.19 12.67
CA GLN A 158 -7.48 11.84 13.15
C GLN A 158 -8.99 11.58 13.10
N GLU A 159 -9.83 12.55 13.50
CA GLU A 159 -11.28 12.45 13.38
C GLU A 159 -11.72 12.40 11.92
N LYS A 160 -11.12 13.20 11.04
CA LYS A 160 -11.40 13.17 9.59
C LYS A 160 -11.10 11.81 8.98
N GLU A 161 -9.97 11.20 9.33
CA GLU A 161 -9.56 9.91 8.80
C GLU A 161 -10.45 8.79 9.35
N LYS A 162 -10.60 8.71 10.68
CA LYS A 162 -11.36 7.64 11.34
C LYS A 162 -12.86 7.73 11.07
N GLU A 163 -13.44 8.92 11.16
CA GLU A 163 -14.89 9.07 11.11
C GLU A 163 -15.45 9.31 9.72
N HIS A 164 -14.61 9.77 8.78
CA HIS A 164 -15.04 10.15 7.44
C HIS A 164 -14.20 9.58 6.30
N GLY A 165 -13.08 8.90 6.58
CA GLY A 165 -12.24 8.26 5.55
C GLY A 165 -11.27 9.21 4.83
N LEU A 166 -11.17 10.47 5.25
CA LEU A 166 -10.26 11.44 4.63
C LEU A 166 -8.82 11.24 5.15
N THR A 167 -7.95 10.68 4.31
CA THR A 167 -6.55 10.42 4.68
C THR A 167 -5.78 11.71 4.96
N ASN A 168 -4.98 11.71 6.03
CA ASN A 168 -4.17 12.86 6.43
C ASN A 168 -2.94 13.09 5.55
N THR A 169 -3.14 13.56 4.31
CA THR A 169 -2.06 13.89 3.37
C THR A 169 -1.15 15.03 3.84
N LYS A 170 -1.48 15.78 4.90
CA LYS A 170 -0.62 16.86 5.43
C LYS A 170 0.49 16.34 6.33
N ASP A 171 0.28 15.20 6.98
CA ASP A 171 1.32 14.54 7.75
C ASP A 171 2.28 13.81 6.82
N LEU A 172 3.59 14.03 7.00
CA LEU A 172 4.60 13.47 6.10
C LEU A 172 4.75 11.95 6.26
N SER A 173 4.45 11.40 7.44
CA SER A 173 4.50 9.95 7.66
C SER A 173 3.34 9.26 6.95
N SER A 174 2.11 9.76 7.16
CA SER A 174 0.91 9.28 6.46
C SER A 174 1.03 9.44 4.93
N ARG A 175 1.50 10.61 4.47
CA ARG A 175 1.78 10.85 3.04
C ARG A 175 2.81 9.87 2.49
N ASN A 176 3.92 9.62 3.19
CA ASN A 176 4.93 8.67 2.75
C ASN A 176 4.34 7.26 2.61
N LYS A 177 3.63 6.79 3.64
CA LYS A 177 3.08 5.44 3.69
C LYS A 177 2.16 5.16 2.51
N MET A 178 1.30 6.12 2.17
CA MET A 178 0.41 6.06 1.01
C MET A 178 1.17 5.87 -0.31
N CYS A 179 2.24 6.64 -0.53
CA CYS A 179 3.08 6.47 -1.71
C CYS A 179 3.83 5.12 -1.68
N ALA A 180 4.38 4.77 -0.52
CA ALA A 180 5.22 3.60 -0.33
C ALA A 180 4.46 2.28 -0.48
N ASP A 181 3.14 2.23 -0.22
CA ASP A 181 2.33 1.03 -0.46
C ASP A 181 2.47 0.53 -1.92
N CYS A 182 2.54 1.45 -2.91
CA CYS A 182 2.77 1.10 -4.32
C CYS A 182 4.23 1.22 -4.77
N HIS A 183 4.99 2.18 -4.23
CA HIS A 183 6.35 2.52 -4.70
C HIS A 183 7.49 1.86 -3.91
N VAL A 184 7.19 1.17 -2.81
CA VAL A 184 8.11 0.30 -2.07
C VAL A 184 7.55 -1.12 -2.08
N GLY A 185 6.28 -1.25 -1.69
CA GLY A 185 5.47 -2.45 -1.84
C GLY A 185 4.69 -2.81 -0.57
N ASN A 186 3.49 -3.35 -0.74
CA ASN A 186 2.63 -3.82 0.34
C ASN A 186 1.98 -5.16 -0.03
N ALA A 187 2.56 -6.26 0.46
CA ALA A 187 2.11 -7.62 0.17
C ALA A 187 0.68 -7.88 0.65
N LYS A 188 0.27 -7.32 1.80
CA LYS A 188 -1.10 -7.45 2.33
C LYS A 188 -2.16 -6.81 1.41
N LYS A 189 -1.78 -5.81 0.61
CA LYS A 189 -2.62 -5.20 -0.43
C LYS A 189 -2.39 -5.78 -1.83
N GLY A 190 -1.54 -6.81 -1.96
CA GLY A 190 -1.11 -7.33 -3.26
C GLY A 190 -0.36 -6.29 -4.13
N MET A 191 0.15 -5.22 -3.52
CA MET A 191 0.90 -4.14 -4.17
C MET A 191 2.40 -4.39 -4.06
N GLU A 192 2.87 -5.62 -4.27
CA GLU A 192 4.30 -5.91 -4.26
C GLU A 192 4.85 -6.16 -5.66
N VAL A 193 6.12 -5.83 -5.84
CA VAL A 193 6.87 -6.17 -7.05
C VAL A 193 7.99 -7.11 -6.64
N ASN A 194 7.81 -8.39 -6.94
CA ASN A 194 8.77 -9.44 -6.65
C ASN A 194 9.73 -9.68 -7.83
N HIS A 195 10.66 -10.62 -7.67
CA HIS A 195 11.68 -10.89 -8.68
C HIS A 195 11.08 -11.41 -9.98
N ASP A 196 10.04 -12.25 -9.90
CA ASP A 196 9.37 -12.82 -11.07
C ASP A 196 8.73 -11.72 -11.92
N LEU A 197 8.08 -10.74 -11.28
CA LEU A 197 7.48 -9.59 -11.95
C LEU A 197 8.54 -8.71 -12.64
N ILE A 198 9.69 -8.50 -11.99
CA ILE A 198 10.82 -7.77 -12.59
C ILE A 198 11.44 -8.55 -13.74
N ALA A 199 11.65 -9.86 -13.58
CA ALA A 199 12.19 -10.74 -14.61
C ALA A 199 11.27 -10.81 -15.84
N ALA A 200 9.96 -10.73 -15.64
CA ALA A 200 8.97 -10.62 -16.70
C ALA A 200 9.03 -9.29 -17.47
N GLY A 201 9.65 -8.26 -16.89
CA GLY A 201 9.93 -6.96 -17.53
C GLY A 201 9.31 -5.75 -16.83
N HIS A 202 8.74 -5.92 -15.64
CA HIS A 202 8.27 -4.80 -14.82
C HIS A 202 9.48 -3.99 -14.31
N PRO A 203 9.43 -2.64 -14.33
CA PRO A 203 10.49 -1.84 -13.72
C PRO A 203 10.58 -2.13 -12.22
N ARG A 204 11.79 -2.07 -11.66
CA ARG A 204 11.95 -2.10 -10.20
C ARG A 204 11.26 -0.88 -9.60
N LEU A 205 10.63 -1.06 -8.45
CA LEU A 205 10.16 0.05 -7.62
C LEU A 205 11.36 0.80 -7.02
N ASN A 206 11.34 2.13 -7.11
CA ASN A 206 12.31 3.01 -6.49
C ASN A 206 11.54 4.22 -5.94
N PHE A 207 11.82 4.61 -4.70
CA PHE A 207 11.08 5.66 -4.03
C PHE A 207 11.97 6.45 -3.08
N GLU A 208 11.80 7.75 -3.11
CA GLU A 208 12.31 8.67 -2.11
C GLU A 208 11.35 9.86 -2.06
N LEU A 209 10.78 10.12 -0.88
CA LEU A 209 9.66 11.05 -0.72
C LEU A 209 9.99 12.47 -1.22
N SER A 210 11.18 12.99 -0.91
CA SER A 210 11.56 14.35 -1.28
C SER A 210 11.75 14.49 -2.79
N ALA A 211 12.46 13.55 -3.42
CA ALA A 211 12.71 13.52 -4.85
C ALA A 211 11.42 13.34 -5.66
N TYR A 212 10.57 12.39 -5.26
CA TYR A 212 9.26 12.19 -5.89
C TYR A 212 8.37 13.40 -5.66
N SER A 213 8.37 13.99 -4.46
CA SER A 213 7.67 15.24 -4.21
C SER A 213 8.16 16.36 -5.12
N ALA A 214 9.45 16.47 -5.42
CA ALA A 214 9.95 17.53 -6.31
C ALA A 214 9.45 17.38 -7.76
N GLN A 215 9.26 16.14 -8.23
CA GLN A 215 8.80 15.85 -9.60
C GLN A 215 7.27 15.82 -9.73
N TYR A 216 6.58 15.46 -8.64
CA TYR A 216 5.13 15.29 -8.62
C TYR A 216 4.37 16.62 -8.82
N PRO A 217 3.38 16.68 -9.73
CA PRO A 217 2.52 17.85 -9.88
C PRO A 217 1.82 18.20 -8.57
N LYS A 218 1.95 19.46 -8.14
CA LYS A 218 1.38 19.89 -6.87
C LYS A 218 -0.12 20.12 -7.01
N HIS A 219 -0.90 19.42 -6.21
CA HIS A 219 -2.35 19.63 -6.07
C HIS A 219 -2.68 20.56 -4.88
N TRP A 220 -1.66 21.22 -4.34
CA TRP A 220 -1.76 22.16 -3.23
C TRP A 220 -0.77 23.29 -3.43
N LYS A 221 -0.95 24.40 -2.70
CA LYS A 221 0.01 25.51 -2.72
C LYS A 221 1.26 25.14 -1.94
N MET A 222 2.40 25.10 -2.63
CA MET A 222 3.70 24.95 -1.97
C MET A 222 4.01 26.10 -1.02
N SER A 223 3.51 27.31 -1.27
CA SER A 223 3.70 28.43 -0.33
C SER A 223 3.04 28.19 1.03
N ASP A 224 1.88 27.52 1.07
CA ASP A 224 1.22 27.19 2.33
C ASP A 224 1.88 26.00 3.03
N GLU A 225 2.40 25.03 2.27
CA GLU A 225 3.25 23.95 2.79
C GLU A 225 4.51 24.51 3.44
N LEU A 226 5.22 25.43 2.77
CA LEU A 226 6.45 26.03 3.28
C LEU A 226 6.23 26.99 4.45
N LYS A 227 5.07 27.67 4.53
CA LYS A 227 4.70 28.44 5.74
C LYS A 227 4.51 27.52 6.94
N ARG A 228 3.91 26.34 6.74
CA ARG A 228 3.68 25.35 7.79
C ARG A 228 4.97 24.60 8.15
N LEU A 229 5.82 24.32 7.16
CA LEU A 229 7.02 23.53 7.26
C LEU A 229 8.16 24.15 6.43
N PRO A 230 8.88 25.15 6.96
CA PRO A 230 9.92 25.87 6.21
C PRO A 230 11.06 24.97 5.71
N ASP A 231 11.37 23.92 6.45
CA ASP A 231 12.38 22.91 6.19
C ASP A 231 11.79 21.66 5.49
N PHE A 232 10.71 21.84 4.70
CA PHE A 232 9.94 20.77 4.07
C PHE A 232 10.82 19.71 3.38
N ASN A 233 11.76 20.11 2.52
CA ASN A 233 12.56 19.13 1.76
C ASN A 233 13.43 18.25 2.67
N ALA A 234 14.09 18.86 3.67
CA ALA A 234 14.93 18.11 4.61
C ALA A 234 14.11 17.16 5.48
N LYS A 235 12.93 17.61 5.96
CA LYS A 235 12.01 16.78 6.72
C LYS A 235 11.37 15.68 5.89
N ALA A 236 10.93 15.98 4.67
CA ALA A 236 10.37 15.01 3.74
C ALA A 236 11.40 13.93 3.43
N TRP A 237 12.66 14.31 3.20
CA TRP A 237 13.75 13.35 3.02
C TRP A 237 13.92 12.48 4.27
N ALA A 238 14.15 13.08 5.45
CA ALA A 238 14.43 12.33 6.68
C ALA A 238 13.28 11.40 7.09
N ILE A 239 12.04 11.89 7.06
CA ILE A 239 10.84 11.10 7.36
C ILE A 239 10.66 10.01 6.30
N GLY A 240 10.88 10.34 5.02
CA GLY A 240 10.79 9.41 3.92
C GLY A 240 11.74 8.22 4.07
N GLN A 241 12.99 8.44 4.50
CA GLN A 241 13.94 7.35 4.79
C GLN A 241 13.41 6.41 5.88
N ILE A 242 12.91 6.98 6.99
CA ILE A 242 12.43 6.20 8.14
C ILE A 242 11.19 5.39 7.75
N GLU A 243 10.20 6.03 7.13
CA GLU A 243 8.92 5.40 6.83
C GLU A 243 9.03 4.40 5.67
N SER A 244 9.84 4.69 4.65
CA SER A 244 10.09 3.72 3.57
C SER A 244 10.85 2.50 4.07
N SER A 245 11.78 2.69 5.02
CA SER A 245 12.45 1.57 5.70
C SER A 245 11.48 0.72 6.52
N LYS A 246 10.52 1.32 7.23
CA LYS A 246 9.48 0.56 7.95
C LYS A 246 8.61 -0.26 6.99
N VAL A 247 8.21 0.33 5.85
CA VAL A 247 7.44 -0.38 4.83
C VAL A 247 8.25 -1.53 4.22
N ALA A 248 9.53 -1.32 3.91
CA ALA A 248 10.40 -2.37 3.41
C ALA A 248 10.59 -3.51 4.43
N LEU A 249 10.75 -3.20 5.72
CA LEU A 249 10.85 -4.21 6.78
C LEU A 249 9.53 -4.99 6.95
N GLN A 250 8.39 -4.33 6.82
CA GLN A 250 7.09 -5.01 6.82
C GLN A 250 6.94 -5.93 5.61
N LEU A 251 7.34 -5.48 4.42
CA LEU A 251 7.33 -6.29 3.20
C LEU A 251 8.23 -7.52 3.34
N LEU A 252 9.42 -7.33 3.92
CA LEU A 252 10.34 -8.41 4.25
C LEU A 252 9.70 -9.44 5.19
N GLU A 253 9.08 -8.99 6.28
CA GLU A 253 8.34 -9.85 7.21
C GLU A 253 7.22 -10.61 6.48
N ASP A 254 6.40 -9.92 5.69
CA ASP A 254 5.29 -10.51 4.93
C ASP A 254 5.82 -11.60 3.94
N ARG A 255 6.98 -11.35 3.31
CA ARG A 255 7.66 -12.34 2.46
C ARG A 255 8.10 -13.57 3.24
N THR A 256 8.67 -13.40 4.44
CA THR A 256 9.10 -14.54 5.27
C THR A 256 7.93 -15.43 5.73
N THR A 257 6.73 -14.87 5.84
CA THR A 257 5.52 -15.61 6.23
C THR A 257 4.76 -16.22 5.05
N GLY A 258 5.26 -16.03 3.83
CA GLY A 258 4.69 -16.62 2.61
C GLY A 258 3.50 -15.84 2.03
N LEU A 259 3.36 -14.55 2.36
CA LEU A 259 2.39 -13.63 1.73
C LEU A 259 2.89 -13.04 0.40
N HIS A 260 3.92 -13.63 -0.22
CA HIS A 260 4.56 -13.10 -1.42
C HIS A 260 4.38 -14.02 -2.63
N GLY A 261 4.27 -13.42 -3.82
CA GLY A 261 4.14 -14.15 -5.08
C GLY A 261 3.15 -13.56 -6.09
N VAL A 262 2.99 -14.24 -7.22
CA VAL A 262 2.12 -13.82 -8.33
C VAL A 262 0.78 -14.53 -8.20
N ASP A 263 -0.32 -13.76 -8.11
CA ASP A 263 -1.70 -14.26 -7.98
C ASP A 263 -1.89 -15.29 -6.85
N GLY A 264 -1.26 -15.04 -5.69
CA GLY A 264 -1.35 -15.91 -4.53
C GLY A 264 -0.55 -17.22 -4.63
N LYS A 265 0.19 -17.43 -5.73
CA LYS A 265 1.19 -18.51 -5.81
C LYS A 265 2.41 -18.11 -5.01
N LYS A 266 2.62 -18.77 -3.87
CA LYS A 266 3.75 -18.50 -2.98
C LYS A 266 5.08 -18.62 -3.74
N SER A 267 5.86 -17.55 -3.79
CA SER A 267 7.26 -17.62 -4.22
C SER A 267 8.11 -18.22 -3.09
N LEU A 268 9.29 -18.74 -3.44
CA LEU A 268 10.20 -19.34 -2.46
C LEU A 268 10.95 -18.23 -1.71
N TRP A 269 10.91 -18.27 -0.39
CA TRP A 269 11.80 -17.45 0.44
C TRP A 269 13.23 -18.04 0.39
N PRO A 270 14.29 -17.23 0.19
CA PRO A 270 14.30 -15.77 0.18
C PRO A 270 13.89 -15.13 -1.15
N GLU A 271 13.13 -14.04 -1.06
CA GLU A 271 12.71 -13.25 -2.22
C GLU A 271 13.89 -12.45 -2.78
N PHE A 272 14.22 -12.67 -4.07
CA PHE A 272 15.47 -12.17 -4.66
C PHE A 272 15.52 -10.66 -4.86
N THR A 273 14.38 -9.95 -4.85
CA THR A 273 14.36 -8.48 -4.93
C THR A 273 14.94 -7.77 -3.71
N GLU A 274 15.10 -8.48 -2.59
CA GLU A 274 15.78 -7.99 -1.39
C GLU A 274 17.30 -7.89 -1.57
N PHE A 275 17.85 -8.58 -2.57
CA PHE A 275 19.28 -8.61 -2.84
C PHE A 275 19.66 -7.60 -3.92
N ASP A 276 20.95 -7.29 -3.96
CA ASP A 276 21.53 -6.50 -5.04
C ASP A 276 21.51 -7.29 -6.35
N CYS A 277 20.78 -6.78 -7.35
CA CYS A 277 20.63 -7.42 -8.65
C CYS A 277 21.99 -7.65 -9.35
N PHE A 278 23.01 -6.81 -9.11
CA PHE A 278 24.35 -6.98 -9.67
C PHE A 278 25.14 -8.14 -9.05
N SER A 279 24.68 -8.68 -7.92
CA SER A 279 25.28 -9.90 -7.31
C SER A 279 25.08 -11.12 -8.21
N CYS A 280 23.94 -11.18 -8.90
CA CYS A 280 23.58 -12.28 -9.79
C CYS A 280 23.71 -11.91 -11.28
N HIS A 281 23.32 -10.68 -11.65
CA HIS A 281 23.29 -10.23 -13.04
C HIS A 281 24.51 -9.36 -13.40
N LYS A 282 25.42 -9.90 -14.22
CA LYS A 282 26.70 -9.27 -14.57
C LYS A 282 26.61 -8.16 -15.64
N ASP A 283 25.48 -8.04 -16.34
CA ASP A 283 25.29 -7.08 -17.44
C ASP A 283 23.95 -6.32 -17.35
N LEU A 284 23.55 -5.93 -16.13
CA LEU A 284 22.49 -4.93 -15.99
C LEU A 284 23.03 -3.59 -16.48
N LYS A 285 22.68 -3.21 -17.72
CA LYS A 285 23.15 -1.96 -18.31
C LYS A 285 22.54 -0.75 -17.61
N LEU A 286 23.39 0.07 -16.98
CA LEU A 286 23.21 1.52 -16.85
C LEU A 286 24.26 2.29 -17.69
N ASN A 287 25.02 1.56 -18.55
CA ASN A 287 26.37 1.79 -19.09
C ASN A 287 27.48 1.30 -18.13
N SER A 288 27.93 0.06 -18.33
CA SER A 288 28.72 -0.74 -17.39
C SER A 288 30.25 -0.64 -17.59
N ARG A 289 30.93 -0.05 -16.60
CA ARG A 289 32.19 -0.60 -16.04
C ARG A 289 31.97 -0.64 -14.54
N LYS A 290 31.77 -1.84 -14.00
CA LYS A 290 32.00 -2.19 -12.58
C LYS A 290 31.79 -1.00 -11.63
N TYR A 291 30.54 -0.82 -11.16
CA TYR A 291 30.17 -0.01 -9.99
C TYR A 291 31.40 0.14 -9.06
N GLN A 292 32.03 1.33 -9.05
CA GLN A 292 33.40 1.55 -8.53
C GLN A 292 33.46 1.55 -6.99
N GLY A 293 32.76 0.63 -6.34
CA GLY A 293 32.83 0.43 -4.89
C GLY A 293 32.88 -1.06 -4.61
N GLY A 294 34.09 -1.59 -4.40
CA GLY A 294 34.26 -2.98 -3.99
C GLY A 294 33.45 -3.27 -2.71
N TYR A 295 32.80 -4.44 -2.66
CA TYR A 295 32.21 -4.92 -1.43
C TYR A 295 33.35 -5.24 -0.45
N SER A 296 33.51 -4.43 0.60
CA SER A 296 34.41 -4.69 1.73
C SER A 296 33.80 -5.66 2.75
N ASN A 297 32.67 -6.28 2.43
CA ASN A 297 31.87 -7.07 3.34
C ASN A 297 32.37 -8.52 3.39
N LYS A 298 32.38 -9.10 4.60
CA LYS A 298 32.81 -10.49 4.80
C LYS A 298 31.88 -11.44 4.01
N PRO A 299 32.41 -12.51 3.40
CA PRO A 299 31.57 -13.56 2.83
C PRO A 299 30.51 -14.03 3.84
N GLY A 300 29.25 -14.12 3.42
CA GLY A 300 28.11 -14.49 4.28
C GLY A 300 27.47 -13.32 5.06
N SER A 301 28.00 -12.10 4.96
CA SER A 301 27.30 -10.92 5.49
C SER A 301 26.27 -10.39 4.48
N LEU A 302 25.08 -10.03 4.98
CA LEU A 302 24.05 -9.35 4.20
C LEU A 302 24.40 -7.85 4.16
N PRO A 303 24.84 -7.29 3.02
CA PRO A 303 25.02 -5.83 2.91
C PRO A 303 23.69 -5.12 3.16
N TRP A 304 23.75 -3.95 3.82
CA TRP A 304 22.59 -3.06 3.85
C TRP A 304 22.26 -2.61 2.42
N GLY A 305 21.07 -2.97 1.94
CA GLY A 305 20.58 -2.57 0.63
C GLY A 305 20.07 -1.12 0.65
N GLY A 306 20.67 -0.24 -0.15
CA GLY A 306 20.17 1.12 -0.36
C GLY A 306 18.94 1.21 -1.29
N TRP A 307 18.26 0.09 -1.53
CA TRP A 307 17.31 -0.04 -2.64
C TRP A 307 15.94 0.60 -2.39
N PHE A 308 15.46 0.55 -1.15
CA PHE A 308 14.17 1.10 -0.74
C PHE A 308 14.26 2.57 -0.30
N ASN A 309 15.48 3.11 -0.33
CA ASN A 309 15.87 4.41 0.17
C ASN A 309 16.74 5.02 -0.93
N GLY A 310 16.10 5.51 -2.00
CA GLY A 310 16.74 5.90 -3.26
C GLY A 310 18.16 6.43 -3.06
N ASN A 311 19.15 5.62 -3.49
CA ASN A 311 20.58 5.74 -3.21
C ASN A 311 20.97 6.99 -2.40
N ALA A 312 21.29 6.79 -1.11
CA ALA A 312 22.43 7.45 -0.54
C ALA A 312 23.64 7.02 -1.37
N LEU A 313 23.86 7.68 -2.51
CA LEU A 313 25.14 7.67 -3.19
C LEU A 313 26.16 7.91 -2.10
N LYS A 314 27.08 6.96 -1.92
CA LYS A 314 28.32 7.25 -1.20
C LYS A 314 28.89 8.50 -1.88
N LEU A 315 28.79 9.64 -1.21
CA LEU A 315 29.65 10.78 -1.47
C LEU A 315 31.10 10.34 -1.24
#